data_AF-A0A969T153-F1
#
_entry.id   AF-A0A969T153-F1
#
_cell.length_a   1.000
_cell.length_b   1.000
_cell.length_c   1.000
_cell.angle_alpha   90.00
_cell.angle_beta   90.00
_cell.angle_gamma   90.00
#
_symmetry.space_group_name_H-M   'P 1'
#
loop_
_entity.id
_entity.type
_entity.pdbx_description
1 polymer ?
#
loop_
_entity_poly.entity_id
_entity_poly.type
_entity_poly.pdbx_seq_one_letter_code
_entity_poly.pdbx_strand_id
1 'polypeptide(L)' 'MNIRQIIGSAIVTAGIGALLGFGVAKIAAPEFVSQRYQELPAKYPVIGAVAGAIVGGCQCAILQLKNQRDREDSSHH' A
#
# COMPACT_ATOMS: atom_id res chain seq x y z
N MET A 1 9.62 5.89 -21.87
CA MET A 1 9.12 6.08 -20.48
C MET A 1 10.19 5.62 -19.48
N ASN A 2 10.66 6.46 -18.55
CA ASN A 2 11.78 6.11 -17.66
C ASN A 2 11.33 5.19 -16.52
N ILE A 3 11.26 3.88 -16.80
CA ILE A 3 10.96 2.77 -15.87
C ILE A 3 11.71 2.91 -14.53
N ARG A 4 12.93 3.47 -14.57
CA ARG A 4 13.78 3.73 -13.40
C ARG A 4 13.11 4.65 -12.36
N GLN A 5 12.31 5.62 -12.79
CA GLN A 5 11.59 6.55 -11.89
C GLN A 5 10.38 5.89 -11.22
N ILE A 6 9.68 4.99 -11.92
CA ILE A 6 8.52 4.26 -11.39
C ILE A 6 8.95 3.27 -10.34
N ILE A 7 10.03 2.54 -10.61
CA ILE A 7 10.61 1.60 -9.65
C ILE A 7 11.10 2.37 -8.42
N GLY A 8 11.74 3.54 -8.62
CA GLY A 8 12.17 4.41 -7.53
C GLY A 8 11.01 4.87 -6.64
N SER A 9 9.93 5.36 -7.22
CA SER A 9 8.77 5.82 -6.44
C SER A 9 8.03 4.67 -5.76
N ALA A 10 7.98 3.48 -6.38
CA ALA A 10 7.41 2.29 -5.77
C ALA A 10 8.20 1.84 -4.52
N ILE A 11 9.54 1.84 -4.59
CA ILE A 11 10.40 1.49 -3.46
C ILE A 11 10.22 2.46 -2.30
N VAL A 12 10.21 3.77 -2.57
CA VAL A 12 10.01 4.79 -1.54
C VAL A 12 8.63 4.65 -0.88
N THR A 13 7.59 4.43 -1.68
CA THR A 13 6.22 4.24 -1.17
C THR A 13 6.11 2.99 -0.31
N ALA A 14 6.73 1.88 -0.73
CA ALA A 14 6.77 0.64 0.05
C ALA A 14 7.53 0.82 1.38
N GLY A 15 8.65 1.55 1.36
CA GLY A 15 9.43 1.86 2.56
C GLY A 15 8.64 2.69 3.59
N ILE A 16 7.93 3.73 3.13
CA ILE A 16 7.07 4.56 3.98
C ILE A 16 5.92 3.71 4.55
N GLY A 17 5.28 2.89 3.73
CA GLY A 17 4.21 1.99 4.15
C GLY A 17 4.67 0.99 5.22
N ALA A 18 5.87 0.42 5.06
CA ALA A 18 6.45 -0.51 6.04
C ALA A 18 6.79 0.18 7.38
N LEU A 19 7.35 1.39 7.34
CA LEU A 19 7.64 2.19 8.54
C LEU A 19 6.38 2.55 9.32
N LEU A 20 5.34 3.02 8.62
CA LEU A 20 4.05 3.34 9.23
C LEU A 20 3.38 2.09 9.77
N GLY A 21 3.38 0.99 9.03
CA GLY A 21 2.82 -0.29 9.48
C GLY A 21 3.51 -0.82 10.73
N PHE A 22 4.84 -0.76 10.79
CA PHE A 22 5.61 -1.16 11.97
C PHE A 22 5.37 -0.25 13.17
N GLY A 23 5.31 1.08 12.95
CA GLY A 23 5.00 2.06 13.99
C GLY A 23 3.61 1.85 14.59
N VAL A 24 2.60 1.65 13.75
CA VAL A 24 1.23 1.34 14.18
C VAL A 24 1.19 0.00 14.92
N ALA A 25 1.87 -1.04 14.44
CA ALA A 25 1.91 -2.35 15.10
C ALA A 25 2.55 -2.27 16.50
N LYS A 26 3.58 -1.45 16.68
CA LYS A 26 4.23 -1.20 17.98
C LYS A 26 3.35 -0.42 18.94
N ILE A 27 2.64 0.59 18.46
CA ILE A 27 1.72 1.40 19.28
C ILE A 27 0.44 0.62 19.63
N ALA A 28 -0.04 -0.21 18.70
CA ALA A 28 -1.26 -1.00 18.86
C ALA A 28 -1.06 -2.31 19.63
N ALA A 29 0.18 -2.65 20.02
CA ALA A 29 0.50 -3.76 20.92
C ALA A 29 0.79 -3.21 22.32
N PRO A 30 -0.21 -3.05 23.20
CA PRO A 30 0.03 -2.47 24.50
C PRO A 30 0.56 -3.58 25.40
N GLU A 31 1.69 -3.31 26.05
CA GLU A 31 2.36 -4.24 26.98
C GLU A 31 1.52 -4.50 28.25
N PHE A 32 0.45 -3.72 28.47
CA PHE A 32 -0.47 -3.83 29.59
C PHE A 32 -1.93 -3.59 29.16
N VAL A 33 -2.58 -4.62 28.59
CA VAL A 33 -4.02 -4.56 28.25
C VAL A 33 -4.81 -5.37 29.27
N SER A 34 -5.58 -4.69 30.12
CA SER A 34 -6.61 -5.35 30.92
C SER A 34 -7.64 -5.99 29.99
N GLN A 35 -8.19 -7.13 30.38
CA GLN A 35 -9.10 -8.02 29.63
C GLN A 35 -10.30 -7.33 28.95
N ARG A 36 -10.60 -6.06 29.27
CA ARG A 36 -11.67 -5.24 28.69
C ARG A 36 -11.37 -4.66 27.29
N TYR A 37 -10.11 -4.63 26.84
CA TYR A 37 -9.69 -4.09 25.54
C TYR A 37 -9.34 -5.19 24.49
N GLN A 38 -9.65 -6.45 24.79
CA GLN A 38 -9.32 -7.62 23.94
C GLN A 38 -9.94 -7.59 22.53
N GLU A 39 -11.02 -6.83 22.32
CA GLU A 39 -11.71 -6.78 21.01
C GLU A 39 -11.19 -5.68 20.07
N LEU A 40 -10.42 -4.72 20.59
CA LEU A 40 -9.85 -3.64 19.79
C LEU A 40 -8.76 -4.09 18.79
N PRO A 41 -7.81 -4.99 19.13
CA PRO A 41 -6.76 -5.41 18.20
C PRO A 41 -7.28 -6.20 16.99
N ALA A 42 -8.51 -6.71 17.00
CA ALA A 42 -9.07 -7.46 15.87
C ALA A 42 -9.53 -6.56 14.70
N LYS A 43 -9.87 -5.29 14.94
CA LYS A 43 -10.40 -4.37 13.90
C LYS A 43 -9.31 -3.68 13.09
N TYR A 44 -8.17 -3.37 13.71
CA TYR A 44 -7.02 -2.74 13.04
C TYR A 44 -6.43 -3.52 11.86
N PRO A 45 -6.23 -4.85 11.94
CA PRO A 45 -5.73 -5.62 10.79
C PRO A 45 -6.73 -5.63 9.63
N VAL A 46 -8.04 -5.59 9.90
CA VAL A 46 -9.07 -5.48 8.85
C VAL A 46 -8.99 -4.14 8.14
N ILE A 47 -8.84 -3.03 8.89
CA ILE A 47 -8.66 -1.69 8.30
C ILE A 47 -7.38 -1.64 7.47
N GLY A 48 -6.29 -2.21 7.97
CA GLY A 48 -5.01 -2.31 7.24
C GLY A 48 -5.15 -3.11 5.95
N ALA A 49 -5.86 -4.24 5.99
CA ALA A 49 -6.11 -5.08 4.82
C ALA A 49 -6.94 -4.35 3.76
N VAL A 50 -8.00 -3.65 4.17
CA VAL A 50 -8.85 -2.87 3.24
C VAL A 50 -8.06 -1.71 2.62
N ALA A 51 -7.32 -0.95 3.43
CA ALA A 51 -6.49 0.14 2.94
C ALA A 51 -5.40 -0.36 1.97
N GLY A 52 -4.74 -1.47 2.29
CA GLY A 52 -3.76 -2.11 1.42
C GLY A 52 -4.35 -2.58 0.09
N ALA A 53 -5.55 -3.17 0.12
CA ALA A 53 -6.25 -3.61 -1.08
C ALA A 53 -6.61 -2.44 -2.01
N ILE A 54 -7.09 -1.32 -1.47
CA ILE A 54 -7.41 -0.11 -2.24
C ILE A 54 -6.15 0.44 -2.91
N VAL A 55 -5.06 0.61 -2.14
CA VAL A 55 -3.81 1.17 -2.65
C VAL A 55 -3.20 0.26 -3.72
N GLY A 56 -3.19 -1.06 -3.50
CA GLY A 56 -2.72 -2.03 -4.50
C GLY A 56 -3.56 -2.02 -5.78
N GLY A 57 -4.89 -1.93 -5.65
CA GLY A 57 -5.81 -1.80 -6.77
C GLY A 57 -5.55 -0.54 -7.60
N CYS A 58 -5.32 0.61 -6.94
CA CYS A 58 -4.97 1.85 -7.61
C CYS A 58 -3.64 1.74 -8.39
N GLN A 59 -2.61 1.12 -7.81
CA GLN A 59 -1.32 0.93 -8.50
C GLN A 59 -1.47 0.03 -9.74
N CYS A 60 -2.24 -1.06 -9.64
CA CYS A 60 -2.55 -1.93 -10.78
C CYS A 60 -3.33 -1.20 -11.88
N ALA A 61 -4.33 -0.39 -11.52
CA ALA A 61 -5.13 0.36 -12.49
C ALA A 61 -4.28 1.40 -13.24
N ILE A 62 -3.42 2.14 -12.52
CA ILE A 62 -2.49 3.10 -13.13
C ILE A 62 -1.53 2.38 -14.09
N LEU A 63 -1.04 1.20 -13.72
CA LEU A 63 -0.16 0.40 -14.58
C LEU A 63 -0.87 -0.06 -15.86
N GLN A 64 -2.13 -0.50 -15.76
CA GLN A 64 -2.93 -0.89 -16.91
C GLN A 64 -3.21 0.28 -17.86
N LEU A 65 -3.61 1.45 -17.32
CA LEU A 65 -3.82 2.66 -18.11
C LEU A 65 -2.54 3.11 -18.82
N LYS A 66 -1.40 2.96 -18.15
CA LYS A 66 -0.10 3.26 -18.74
C LYS A 66 0.26 2.32 -19.89
N ASN A 67 0.05 1.02 -19.70
CA ASN A 67 0.25 0.02 -20.74
C ASN A 67 -0.68 0.22 -21.96
N GLN A 68 -1.91 0.69 -21.74
CA GLN A 68 -2.83 1.05 -22.83
C GLN A 68 -2.29 2.25 -23.61
N ARG A 69 -1.85 3.30 -22.91
CA ARG A 69 -1.28 4.49 -23.56
C ARG A 69 0.01 4.19 -24.33
N ASP A 70 0.90 3.37 -23.77
CA ASP A 70 2.14 2.97 -24.47
C ASP A 70 1.84 2.15 -25.74
N ARG A 71 0.75 1.37 -25.76
CA ARG A 71 0.27 0.63 -26.95
C ARG A 71 -0.33 1.55 -28.02
N GLU A 72 -1.09 2.55 -27.61
CA GLU A 72 -1.63 3.56 -28.54
C GLU A 72 -0.50 4.35 -29.20
N ASP A 73 0.47 4.85 -28.43
CA ASP A 73 1.62 5.61 -28.94
C ASP A 73 2.52 4.78 -29.89
N SER A 74 2.63 3.47 -29.68
CA SER A 74 3.41 2.58 -30.57
C SER A 74 2.66 2.10 -31.81
N SER A 75 1.35 2.34 -31.90
CA SER A 75 0.55 2.07 -33.10
C SER A 75 0.43 3.27 -34.06
N HIS A 76 0.82 4.47 -33.58
CA HIS A 76 0.76 5.74 -34.31
C HIS A 76 2.13 6.17 -34.89
N HIS A 77 3.13 5.28 -34.88
CA HIS A 77 4.47 5.46 -35.43
C HIS A 77 4.76 4.36 -36.46
#